data_AF-A0A210Q4Y5-F1
#
_entry.id   AF-A0A210Q4Y5-F1
#
_cell.length_a   1.000
_cell.length_b   1.000
_cell.length_c   1.000
_cell.angle_alpha   90.00
_cell.angle_beta   90.00
_cell.angle_gamma   90.00
#
_symmetry.space_group_name_H-M   'P 1'
#
loop_
_entity.id
_entity.type
_entity.pdbx_description
1 polymer ?
#
loop_
_entity_poly.entity_id
_entity_poly.type
_entity_poly.pdbx_seq_one_letter_code
_entity_poly.pdbx_strand_id
1 'polypeptide(L)'
;MLQRRLFSRCCSGRNNMACSYGRVYVTICVIAVVFVFLVGKYQNELSNISSVRMDNLYSKYGVTIEDNVEECESKSKQLPPDDKVKTMTIAGLASMYHRYLNNIQILCPHKPMYGGVVSGWQFCRMLNSWGAVYFISQDIHREVSENFLNELSFEIHIDTGFIPSSAIMKTMHGDDQPSDTQTLFRVLLKPTNKSLLINAGRQWFDIVLWLESKKILKNVDQLIVKFEGIGNASSHADYVRELLLLSRLYDEGFRIFHLSREVDRSCWYNVDGNKVTGCYVVYMMRCQKHLPALTLPPASDVLTIPAIEAALLFHSYPFSAQVLCNDVVRIGGIADGGWDVCNDTAYRPSSNCIVYSFGISEDWTFDEEVSRRYGCEVHSFDPSIGMDDHKHSEKVWFHNLGLYNYDGMLQTWKVMTFDSITKMLGHSNSILDYVKMDIELSEWPSLVQMMSTGVLKYVRQLAVEIHLETVNSGARYPMKLSVLSQLATSGFQIFWAHPNQVIGNSRVIYNTKKVVTVCYEIYFLNTKLKRQQ
;
A
#
# COMPACT_ATOMS: atom_id res chain seq x y z
N MET A 1 0.17 -33.78 -47.08
CA MET A 1 0.57 -34.65 -48.22
C MET A 1 1.70 -35.64 -47.91
N LEU A 2 2.58 -35.42 -46.91
CA LEU A 2 3.59 -36.43 -46.51
C LEU A 2 3.03 -37.68 -45.80
N GLN A 3 1.86 -37.60 -45.14
CA GLN A 3 1.24 -38.74 -44.45
C GLN A 3 0.66 -39.83 -45.37
N ARG A 4 0.34 -39.52 -46.64
CA ARG A 4 -0.27 -40.50 -47.57
C ARG A 4 0.73 -41.39 -48.31
N ARG A 5 2.02 -41.04 -48.35
CA ARG A 5 3.05 -41.82 -49.07
C ARG A 5 3.80 -42.85 -48.20
N LEU A 6 3.73 -42.75 -46.87
CA LEU A 6 4.32 -43.72 -45.95
C LEU A 6 3.40 -44.89 -45.59
N PHE A 7 2.08 -44.77 -45.86
CA PHE A 7 1.10 -45.78 -45.49
C PHE A 7 0.87 -46.88 -46.54
N SER A 8 1.30 -46.71 -47.80
CA SER A 8 1.01 -47.68 -48.87
C SER A 8 2.05 -48.81 -49.02
N ARG A 9 3.03 -48.92 -48.11
CA ARG A 9 4.08 -49.96 -48.16
C ARG A 9 4.12 -50.92 -46.97
N CYS A 10 3.17 -50.83 -46.02
CA CYS A 10 3.17 -51.68 -44.81
C CYS A 10 1.94 -52.60 -44.65
N CYS A 11 1.03 -52.68 -45.63
CA CYS A 11 -0.14 -53.57 -45.53
C CYS A 11 -0.27 -54.48 -46.76
N SER A 12 0.66 -55.42 -46.89
CA SER A 12 0.48 -56.63 -47.72
C SER A 12 1.07 -57.82 -46.99
N GLY A 13 0.27 -58.45 -46.11
CA GLY A 13 0.68 -59.64 -45.36
C GLY A 13 -0.01 -59.72 -44.01
N ARG A 14 -0.71 -60.83 -43.77
CA ARG A 14 -1.58 -61.08 -42.60
C ARG A 14 -0.81 -60.91 -41.29
N ASN A 15 -1.15 -59.89 -40.48
CA ASN A 15 -1.16 -59.93 -39.01
C ASN A 15 -1.67 -58.59 -38.45
N ASN A 16 -2.82 -58.61 -37.76
CA ASN A 16 -3.57 -57.42 -37.31
C ASN A 16 -3.03 -56.73 -36.03
N MET A 17 -1.84 -57.08 -35.53
CA MET A 17 -1.28 -56.46 -34.32
C MET A 17 -0.27 -55.33 -34.61
N ALA A 18 0.35 -55.27 -35.79
CA ALA A 18 1.39 -54.26 -36.07
C ALA A 18 0.81 -52.86 -36.46
N CYS A 19 -0.45 -52.78 -36.90
CA CYS A 19 -1.07 -51.51 -37.31
C CYS A 19 -1.56 -50.65 -36.14
N SER A 20 -1.84 -51.21 -34.97
CA SER A 20 -2.28 -50.42 -33.81
C SER A 20 -1.11 -49.69 -33.14
N TYR A 21 0.05 -50.34 -33.02
CA TYR A 21 1.26 -49.74 -32.44
C TYR A 21 1.81 -48.58 -33.29
N GLY A 22 1.76 -48.66 -34.63
CA GLY A 22 2.19 -47.57 -35.50
C GLY A 22 1.32 -46.31 -35.42
N ARG A 23 0.00 -46.45 -35.20
CA ARG A 23 -0.90 -45.31 -34.98
C ARG A 23 -0.65 -44.63 -33.64
N VAL A 24 -0.39 -45.42 -32.59
CA VAL A 24 -0.09 -44.90 -31.25
C VAL A 24 1.23 -44.13 -31.24
N TYR A 25 2.28 -44.64 -31.89
CA TYR A 25 3.57 -43.93 -31.96
C TYR A 25 3.52 -42.62 -32.76
N VAL A 26 2.79 -42.58 -33.88
CA VAL A 26 2.65 -41.33 -34.65
C VAL A 26 1.82 -40.30 -33.90
N THR A 27 0.75 -40.71 -33.20
CA THR A 27 -0.05 -39.81 -32.37
C THR A 27 0.72 -39.32 -31.14
N ILE A 28 1.51 -40.19 -30.49
CA ILE A 28 2.39 -39.78 -29.36
C ILE A 28 3.50 -38.83 -29.84
N CYS A 29 4.11 -39.07 -31.00
CA CYS A 29 5.13 -38.16 -31.55
C CYS A 29 4.52 -36.81 -31.99
N VAL A 30 3.31 -36.78 -32.55
CA VAL A 30 2.63 -35.51 -32.89
C VAL A 30 2.20 -34.77 -31.63
N ILE A 31 1.69 -35.46 -30.60
CA ILE A 31 1.37 -34.85 -29.31
C ILE A 31 2.65 -34.36 -28.63
N ALA A 32 3.74 -35.13 -28.62
CA ALA A 32 5.01 -34.73 -28.04
C ALA A 32 5.65 -33.55 -28.79
N VAL A 33 5.58 -33.50 -30.13
CA VAL A 33 6.08 -32.36 -30.91
C VAL A 33 5.18 -31.14 -30.70
N VAL A 34 3.85 -31.29 -30.64
CA VAL A 34 2.94 -30.19 -30.30
C VAL A 34 3.15 -29.72 -28.85
N PHE A 35 3.44 -30.63 -27.91
CA PHE A 35 3.74 -30.31 -26.52
C PHE A 35 5.12 -29.63 -26.39
N VAL A 36 6.14 -30.05 -27.15
CA VAL A 36 7.45 -29.41 -27.19
C VAL A 36 7.39 -28.05 -27.91
N PHE A 37 6.57 -27.89 -28.95
CA PHE A 37 6.33 -26.59 -29.57
C PHE A 37 5.47 -25.68 -28.69
N LEU A 38 4.48 -26.19 -27.96
CA LEU A 38 3.69 -25.43 -27.00
C LEU A 38 4.52 -25.04 -25.80
N VAL A 39 5.29 -25.97 -25.19
CA VAL A 39 6.22 -25.70 -24.08
C VAL A 39 7.37 -24.81 -24.54
N GLY A 40 7.90 -24.98 -25.75
CA GLY A 40 8.94 -24.12 -26.31
C GLY A 40 8.45 -22.71 -26.65
N LYS A 41 7.19 -22.56 -27.09
CA LYS A 41 6.54 -21.26 -27.29
C LYS A 41 6.16 -20.63 -25.94
N TYR A 42 5.75 -21.42 -24.95
CA TYR A 42 5.50 -20.98 -23.57
C TYR A 42 6.80 -20.55 -22.87
N GLN A 43 7.90 -21.28 -23.09
CA GLN A 43 9.23 -20.94 -22.57
C GLN A 43 9.84 -19.72 -23.29
N ASN A 44 9.59 -19.55 -24.60
CA ASN A 44 9.99 -18.33 -25.33
C ASN A 44 9.11 -17.11 -25.01
N GLU A 45 7.84 -17.30 -24.65
CA GLU A 45 7.02 -16.21 -24.10
C GLU A 45 7.47 -15.88 -22.66
N LEU A 46 7.81 -16.87 -21.83
CA LEU A 46 8.38 -16.66 -20.50
C LEU A 46 9.76 -15.98 -20.52
N SER A 47 10.60 -16.24 -21.54
CA SER A 47 11.91 -15.59 -21.67
C SER A 47 11.84 -14.14 -22.14
N ASN A 48 10.73 -13.72 -22.77
CA ASN A 48 10.46 -12.31 -23.08
C ASN A 48 9.77 -11.54 -21.93
N ILE A 49 9.11 -12.24 -21.02
CA ILE A 49 8.28 -11.63 -19.97
C ILE A 49 9.08 -11.22 -18.71
N SER A 50 10.27 -11.78 -18.51
CA SER A 50 11.24 -11.32 -17.49
C SER A 50 11.82 -9.92 -17.76
N SER A 51 11.41 -9.25 -18.84
CA SER A 51 11.93 -7.94 -19.27
C SER A 51 10.99 -6.75 -19.04
N VAL A 52 9.74 -6.97 -18.60
CA VAL A 52 8.78 -5.88 -18.38
C VAL A 52 9.06 -5.21 -17.04
N ARG A 53 9.85 -4.15 -17.08
CA ARG A 53 10.15 -3.30 -15.91
C ARG A 53 9.02 -2.32 -15.65
N MET A 54 8.79 -2.01 -14.37
CA MET A 54 7.81 -1.00 -13.99
C MET A 54 8.14 0.36 -14.62
N ASP A 55 9.42 0.70 -14.73
CA ASP A 55 9.88 1.97 -15.31
C ASP A 55 9.52 2.12 -16.80
N ASN A 56 9.49 1.02 -17.54
CA ASN A 56 9.02 1.03 -18.93
C ASN A 56 7.50 1.26 -19.01
N LEU A 57 6.73 0.71 -18.06
CA LEU A 57 5.28 0.93 -18.00
C LEU A 57 4.94 2.36 -17.63
N TYR A 58 5.69 2.97 -16.72
CA TYR A 58 5.55 4.38 -16.37
C TYR A 58 5.87 5.29 -17.56
N SER A 59 6.87 4.95 -18.37
CA SER A 59 7.17 5.74 -19.57
C SER A 59 6.13 5.56 -20.69
N LYS A 60 5.45 4.41 -20.72
CA LYS A 60 4.46 4.04 -21.75
C LYS A 60 3.05 4.53 -21.43
N TYR A 61 2.65 4.52 -20.15
CA TYR A 61 1.29 4.84 -19.69
C TYR A 61 1.24 5.94 -18.65
N GLY A 62 2.36 6.27 -18.01
CA GLY A 62 2.48 7.46 -17.18
C GLY A 62 2.67 8.69 -18.06
N VAL A 63 2.29 9.83 -17.48
CA VAL A 63 2.28 11.14 -18.12
C VAL A 63 3.62 11.44 -18.81
N THR A 64 3.57 12.19 -19.91
CA THR A 64 4.67 13.03 -20.36
C THR A 64 5.32 13.70 -19.15
N ILE A 65 6.64 13.65 -19.06
CA ILE A 65 7.42 14.42 -18.08
C ILE A 65 7.25 15.91 -18.46
N GLU A 66 6.06 16.46 -18.27
CA GLU A 66 5.88 17.91 -18.24
C GLU A 66 6.34 18.36 -16.86
N ASP A 67 7.21 19.35 -16.88
CA ASP A 67 8.00 19.92 -15.78
C ASP A 67 7.19 20.48 -14.60
N ASN A 68 6.16 19.79 -14.13
CA ASN A 68 5.43 20.16 -12.92
C ASN A 68 6.20 19.64 -11.71
N VAL A 69 7.28 20.37 -11.45
CA VAL A 69 7.98 20.46 -10.18
C VAL A 69 7.00 21.12 -9.19
N GLU A 70 6.14 20.34 -8.54
CA GLU A 70 5.54 20.87 -7.32
C GLU A 70 6.67 21.04 -6.29
N GLU A 71 7.00 22.29 -6.01
CA GLU A 71 7.81 22.68 -4.86
C GLU A 71 7.23 22.03 -3.61
N CYS A 72 8.11 21.55 -2.72
CA CYS A 72 7.68 20.98 -1.45
C CYS A 72 6.97 22.05 -0.62
N GLU A 73 5.66 22.17 -0.74
CA GLU A 73 4.84 22.99 0.15
C GLU A 73 4.82 22.34 1.54
N SER A 74 5.89 22.50 2.30
CA SER A 74 5.97 22.06 3.70
C SER A 74 5.20 23.05 4.57
N LYS A 75 3.87 22.86 4.67
CA LYS A 75 3.01 23.46 5.71
C LYS A 75 2.91 22.57 6.96
N SER A 76 3.94 21.75 7.21
CA SER A 76 3.95 20.76 8.28
C SER A 76 4.02 21.41 9.66
N LYS A 77 3.22 20.89 10.60
CA LYS A 77 3.25 21.33 12.00
C LYS A 77 4.55 20.85 12.66
N GLN A 78 5.44 21.78 12.96
CA GLN A 78 6.65 21.51 13.73
C GLN A 78 6.29 21.06 15.15
N LEU A 79 7.18 20.24 15.75
CA LEU A 79 7.11 19.94 17.17
C LEU A 79 7.31 21.23 18.00
N PRO A 80 6.74 21.30 19.22
CA PRO A 80 7.02 22.42 20.11
C PRO A 80 8.51 22.52 20.49
N PRO A 81 8.98 23.68 20.97
CA PRO A 81 10.36 23.83 21.45
C PRO A 81 10.72 22.81 22.54
N ASP A 82 11.99 22.41 22.59
CA ASP A 82 12.53 21.39 23.51
C ASP A 82 12.05 21.55 24.97
N ASP A 83 12.10 22.77 25.50
CA ASP A 83 11.73 23.03 26.90
C ASP A 83 10.24 22.77 27.17
N LYS A 84 9.39 23.00 26.16
CA LYS A 84 7.97 22.65 26.22
C LYS A 84 7.79 21.14 26.13
N VAL A 85 8.50 20.45 25.24
CA VAL A 85 8.45 18.98 25.16
C VAL A 85 8.85 18.34 26.49
N LYS A 86 9.96 18.79 27.10
CA LYS A 86 10.49 18.27 28.37
C LYS A 86 9.58 18.46 29.59
N THR A 87 8.57 19.33 29.51
CA THR A 87 7.67 19.66 30.63
C THR A 87 6.26 19.09 30.45
N MET A 88 6.00 18.40 29.34
CA MET A 88 4.70 17.78 29.09
C MET A 88 4.48 16.53 29.95
N THR A 89 3.20 16.24 30.23
CA THR A 89 2.82 14.98 30.88
C THR A 89 3.08 13.81 29.94
N ILE A 90 3.20 12.59 30.48
CA ILE A 90 3.36 11.36 29.68
C ILE A 90 2.22 11.21 28.67
N ALA A 91 0.96 11.45 29.08
CA ALA A 91 -0.19 11.40 28.18
C ALA A 91 -0.08 12.44 27.05
N GLY A 92 0.34 13.67 27.38
CA GLY A 92 0.59 14.71 26.38
C GLY A 92 1.69 14.34 25.40
N LEU A 93 2.78 13.75 25.89
CA LEU A 93 3.91 13.28 25.09
C LEU A 93 3.49 12.13 24.17
N ALA A 94 2.79 11.12 24.68
CA ALA A 94 2.28 9.99 23.89
C ALA A 94 1.35 10.47 22.78
N SER A 95 0.39 11.34 23.11
CA SER A 95 -0.51 11.95 22.14
C SER A 95 0.25 12.74 21.07
N MET A 96 1.28 13.49 21.45
CA MET A 96 2.11 14.25 20.52
C MET A 96 2.95 13.34 19.61
N TYR A 97 3.57 12.30 20.16
CA TYR A 97 4.36 11.31 19.43
C TYR A 97 3.52 10.65 18.32
N HIS A 98 2.37 10.09 18.68
CA HIS A 98 1.50 9.44 17.70
C HIS A 98 0.94 10.41 16.67
N ARG A 99 0.54 11.63 17.08
CA ARG A 99 0.09 12.64 16.10
C ARG A 99 1.20 13.06 15.15
N TYR A 100 2.43 13.21 15.63
CA TYR A 100 3.55 13.62 14.79
C TYR A 100 3.90 12.54 13.77
N LEU A 101 3.99 11.28 14.18
CA LEU A 101 4.27 10.17 13.25
C LEU A 101 3.17 9.96 12.23
N ASN A 102 1.91 10.15 12.62
CA ASN A 102 0.75 10.10 11.72
C ASN A 102 0.61 11.34 10.81
N ASN A 103 1.43 12.38 11.01
CA ASN A 103 1.38 13.58 10.19
C ASN A 103 2.24 13.39 8.93
N ILE A 104 1.62 13.38 7.76
CA ILE A 104 2.34 13.40 6.48
C ILE A 104 2.73 14.84 6.18
N GLN A 105 4.03 15.05 5.99
CA GLN A 105 4.66 16.38 5.96
C GLN A 105 5.08 16.79 4.55
N ILE A 106 5.17 15.84 3.63
CA ILE A 106 5.48 16.05 2.22
C ILE A 106 4.74 15.00 1.38
N LEU A 107 4.23 15.38 0.22
CA LEU A 107 3.66 14.43 -0.71
C LEU A 107 4.80 13.71 -1.44
N CYS A 108 4.80 12.38 -1.39
CA CYS A 108 5.53 11.57 -2.38
C CYS A 108 4.51 10.85 -3.25
N PRO A 109 4.29 11.32 -4.49
CA PRO A 109 3.28 10.73 -5.35
C PRO A 109 3.63 9.31 -5.75
N HIS A 110 4.86 9.08 -6.18
CA HIS A 110 5.29 7.80 -6.71
C HIS A 110 6.17 7.04 -5.73
N LYS A 111 5.58 6.05 -5.04
CA LYS A 111 6.26 5.23 -4.02
C LYS A 111 6.19 3.73 -4.30
N PRO A 112 6.95 3.20 -5.28
CA PRO A 112 6.96 1.78 -5.59
C PRO A 112 7.37 0.92 -4.39
N MET A 113 6.72 -0.22 -4.25
CA MET A 113 7.06 -1.29 -3.31
C MET A 113 8.02 -2.28 -3.98
N TYR A 114 9.19 -2.48 -3.37
CA TYR A 114 10.19 -3.50 -3.75
C TYR A 114 10.31 -4.55 -2.64
N GLY A 115 10.61 -5.80 -2.96
CA GLY A 115 10.59 -6.93 -2.03
C GLY A 115 9.19 -7.53 -1.83
N GLY A 116 8.19 -7.03 -2.56
CA GLY A 116 6.79 -7.46 -2.47
C GLY A 116 6.05 -6.97 -1.22
N VAL A 117 4.74 -7.23 -1.12
CA VAL A 117 3.89 -6.66 -0.05
C VAL A 117 4.08 -7.26 1.35
N VAL A 118 4.81 -8.37 1.47
CA VAL A 118 5.01 -9.08 2.75
C VAL A 118 6.21 -8.54 3.52
N SER A 119 7.33 -8.37 2.82
CA SER A 119 8.60 -7.98 3.45
C SER A 119 9.29 -6.80 2.76
N GLY A 120 8.57 -6.17 1.83
CA GLY A 120 9.08 -5.10 1.01
C GLY A 120 9.02 -3.74 1.67
N TRP A 121 9.65 -2.79 0.98
CA TRP A 121 9.79 -1.41 1.42
C TRP A 121 9.43 -0.46 0.28
N GLN A 122 8.80 0.64 0.64
CA GLN A 122 8.48 1.73 -0.28
C GLN A 122 9.60 2.76 -0.35
N PHE A 123 9.77 3.37 -1.53
CA PHE A 123 10.75 4.43 -1.76
C PHE A 123 10.12 5.54 -2.55
N CYS A 124 10.41 6.79 -2.19
CA CYS A 124 10.02 7.88 -3.04
C CYS A 124 10.87 7.90 -4.31
N ARG A 125 10.22 7.88 -5.47
CA ARG A 125 10.89 7.99 -6.76
C ARG A 125 11.22 9.45 -7.05
N MET A 126 12.49 9.76 -6.87
CA MET A 126 13.06 11.10 -7.09
C MET A 126 13.63 11.22 -8.51
N LEU A 127 13.56 12.42 -9.10
CA LEU A 127 13.93 12.67 -10.50
C LEU A 127 15.46 12.54 -10.74
N ASN A 128 16.29 12.99 -9.79
CA ASN A 128 17.73 13.20 -10.02
C ASN A 128 18.67 12.45 -9.05
N SER A 129 18.18 11.51 -8.23
CA SER A 129 18.92 11.04 -7.04
C SER A 129 19.01 9.52 -6.91
N TRP A 130 19.60 8.87 -7.90
CA TRP A 130 20.02 7.48 -7.78
C TRP A 130 21.50 7.44 -7.45
N GLY A 131 21.83 7.59 -6.18
CA GLY A 131 23.17 7.23 -5.71
C GLY A 131 23.18 5.77 -5.26
N ALA A 132 23.19 5.53 -3.94
CA ALA A 132 23.19 4.17 -3.39
C ALA A 132 22.06 3.94 -2.38
N VAL A 133 21.65 2.69 -2.21
CA VAL A 133 20.69 2.27 -1.16
C VAL A 133 21.38 1.31 -0.21
N TYR A 134 21.44 1.67 1.07
CA TYR A 134 22.00 0.81 2.10
C TYR A 134 20.94 0.38 3.11
N PHE A 135 20.86 -0.91 3.33
CA PHE A 135 19.97 -1.49 4.33
C PHE A 135 20.78 -1.90 5.56
N ILE A 136 20.59 -1.15 6.64
CA ILE A 136 21.08 -1.44 7.97
C ILE A 136 20.05 -2.32 8.67
N SER A 137 20.39 -3.58 8.95
CA SER A 137 19.42 -4.52 9.53
C SER A 137 20.09 -5.49 10.52
N GLN A 138 19.28 -6.20 11.31
CA GLN A 138 19.77 -7.32 12.11
C GLN A 138 20.17 -8.48 11.18
N ASP A 139 21.31 -9.12 11.44
CA ASP A 139 21.86 -10.20 10.60
C ASP A 139 20.88 -11.37 10.41
N ILE A 140 20.00 -11.61 11.38
CA ILE A 140 18.98 -12.67 11.33
C ILE A 140 17.96 -12.49 10.20
N HIS A 141 17.84 -11.29 9.62
CA HIS A 141 16.89 -10.97 8.55
C HIS A 141 17.58 -10.76 7.19
N ARG A 142 18.81 -11.27 7.02
CA ARG A 142 19.63 -11.00 5.83
C ARG A 142 18.99 -11.47 4.53
N GLU A 143 18.47 -12.68 4.45
CA GLU A 143 17.87 -13.22 3.21
C GLU A 143 16.69 -12.38 2.71
N VAL A 144 15.83 -11.95 3.64
CA VAL A 144 14.70 -11.06 3.35
C VAL A 144 15.18 -9.70 2.82
N SER A 145 16.22 -9.17 3.45
CA SER A 145 16.85 -7.90 3.06
C SER A 145 17.50 -7.99 1.68
N GLU A 146 18.16 -9.12 1.37
CA GLU A 146 18.80 -9.37 0.08
C GLU A 146 17.78 -9.47 -1.07
N ASN A 147 16.62 -10.10 -0.85
CA ASN A 147 15.56 -10.15 -1.87
C ASN A 147 15.07 -8.75 -2.27
N PHE A 148 14.85 -7.89 -1.28
CA PHE A 148 14.52 -6.48 -1.51
C PHE A 148 15.62 -5.76 -2.30
N LEU A 149 16.89 -5.88 -1.88
CA LEU A 149 18.02 -5.22 -2.55
C LEU A 149 18.23 -5.75 -3.98
N ASN A 150 17.98 -7.03 -4.22
CA ASN A 150 18.08 -7.65 -5.54
C ASN A 150 17.00 -7.14 -6.50
N GLU A 151 15.74 -7.08 -6.07
CA GLU A 151 14.66 -6.50 -6.89
C GLU A 151 14.97 -5.04 -7.22
N LEU A 152 15.42 -4.29 -6.21
CA LEU A 152 15.81 -2.90 -6.37
C LEU A 152 16.96 -2.76 -7.38
N SER A 153 18.09 -3.45 -7.18
CA SER A 153 19.22 -3.40 -8.11
C SER A 153 18.84 -3.77 -9.55
N PHE A 154 17.89 -4.69 -9.72
CA PHE A 154 17.41 -5.12 -11.03
C PHE A 154 16.53 -4.05 -11.71
N GLU A 155 15.56 -3.48 -11.00
CA GLU A 155 14.60 -2.53 -11.56
C GLU A 155 15.27 -1.19 -11.95
N ILE A 156 16.16 -0.69 -11.09
CA ILE A 156 16.65 0.71 -11.16
C ILE A 156 18.15 0.88 -11.37
N HIS A 157 18.92 -0.21 -11.41
CA HIS A 157 20.36 -0.16 -11.69
C HIS A 157 21.18 0.76 -10.78
N ILE A 158 21.03 0.56 -9.47
CA ILE A 158 21.76 1.33 -8.46
C ILE A 158 22.68 0.47 -7.61
N ASP A 159 23.65 1.12 -7.00
CA ASP A 159 24.46 0.49 -5.96
C ASP A 159 23.57 0.18 -4.74
N THR A 160 23.58 -1.08 -4.34
CA THR A 160 22.89 -1.56 -3.13
C THR A 160 23.89 -2.17 -2.15
N GLY A 161 23.58 -2.13 -0.86
CA GLY A 161 24.43 -2.77 0.13
C GLY A 161 23.71 -3.11 1.43
N PHE A 162 24.05 -4.26 2.00
CA PHE A 162 23.61 -4.67 3.33
C PHE A 162 24.67 -4.29 4.36
N ILE A 163 24.25 -3.73 5.49
CA ILE A 163 25.11 -3.38 6.61
C ILE A 163 24.54 -4.03 7.87
N PRO A 164 25.25 -4.97 8.49
CA PRO A 164 24.88 -5.49 9.80
C PRO A 164 24.78 -4.35 10.83
N SER A 165 23.64 -4.22 11.51
CA SER A 165 23.50 -3.33 12.67
C SER A 165 24.55 -3.63 13.74
N SER A 166 24.89 -4.91 13.92
CA SER A 166 25.96 -5.39 14.79
C SER A 166 27.34 -4.77 14.48
N ALA A 167 27.65 -4.53 13.19
CA ALA A 167 28.89 -3.89 12.78
C ALA A 167 28.92 -2.41 13.21
N ILE A 168 27.80 -1.69 13.05
CA ILE A 168 27.69 -0.30 13.51
C ILE A 168 27.84 -0.22 15.03
N MET A 169 27.15 -1.10 15.77
CA MET A 169 27.24 -1.11 17.24
C MET A 169 28.68 -1.36 17.73
N LYS A 170 29.42 -2.29 17.12
CA LYS A 170 30.84 -2.50 17.46
C LYS A 170 31.68 -1.25 17.21
N THR A 171 31.49 -0.58 16.07
CA THR A 171 32.14 0.71 15.76
C THR A 171 31.80 1.80 16.78
N MET A 172 30.55 1.83 17.26
CA MET A 172 30.12 2.78 18.29
C MET A 172 30.81 2.56 19.63
N HIS A 173 31.03 1.29 20.00
CA HIS A 173 31.65 0.90 21.28
C HIS A 173 33.19 0.83 21.22
N GLY A 174 33.79 0.88 20.02
CA GLY A 174 35.23 0.71 19.83
C GLY A 174 35.70 -0.74 19.90
N ASP A 175 34.76 -1.69 19.71
CA ASP A 175 34.98 -3.13 19.78
C ASP A 175 35.22 -3.77 18.40
N ASP A 176 35.35 -2.96 17.34
CA ASP A 176 35.60 -3.39 15.97
C ASP A 176 37.08 -3.42 15.60
N GLN A 177 37.41 -4.24 14.59
CA GLN A 177 38.74 -4.18 13.99
C GLN A 177 38.86 -2.87 13.19
N PRO A 178 39.99 -2.15 13.23
CA PRO A 178 40.16 -0.88 12.51
C PRO A 178 39.86 -0.97 11.00
N SER A 179 40.05 -2.14 10.38
CA SER A 179 39.71 -2.41 8.98
C SER A 179 38.21 -2.39 8.71
N ASP A 180 37.41 -2.87 9.66
CA ASP A 180 35.95 -2.98 9.55
C ASP A 180 35.32 -1.60 9.70
N THR A 181 35.78 -0.83 10.68
CA THR A 181 35.44 0.59 10.85
C THR A 181 35.72 1.37 9.59
N GLN A 182 36.93 1.20 9.03
CA GLN A 182 37.36 1.92 7.85
C GLN A 182 36.53 1.54 6.62
N THR A 183 36.10 0.29 6.53
CA THR A 183 35.21 -0.19 5.46
C THR A 183 33.81 0.41 5.59
N LEU A 184 33.23 0.39 6.79
CA LEU A 184 31.92 0.99 7.09
C LEU A 184 31.92 2.49 6.77
N PHE A 185 32.93 3.23 7.24
CA PHE A 185 33.05 4.65 6.94
C PHE A 185 33.32 4.92 5.46
N ARG A 186 34.11 4.10 4.77
CA ARG A 186 34.30 4.23 3.31
C ARG A 186 33.00 4.11 2.53
N VAL A 187 32.05 3.31 3.00
CA VAL A 187 30.72 3.14 2.39
C VAL A 187 29.80 4.30 2.77
N LEU A 188 29.67 4.57 4.07
CA LEU A 188 28.72 5.56 4.59
C LEU A 188 29.14 7.02 4.33
N LEU A 189 30.43 7.31 4.21
CA LEU A 189 30.94 8.67 3.94
C LEU A 189 31.16 8.96 2.46
N LYS A 190 30.86 8.03 1.53
CA LYS A 190 30.89 8.36 0.10
C LYS A 190 30.08 9.64 -0.13
N PRO A 191 30.60 10.64 -0.87
CA PRO A 191 29.92 11.90 -1.15
C PRO A 191 28.81 11.75 -2.20
N THR A 192 28.32 10.51 -2.40
CA THR A 192 27.15 10.23 -3.21
C THR A 192 25.92 10.34 -2.33
N ASN A 193 24.86 10.92 -2.89
CA ASN A 193 23.54 10.86 -2.31
C ASN A 193 23.16 9.39 -2.03
N LYS A 194 22.50 9.12 -0.91
CA LYS A 194 22.07 7.76 -0.57
C LYS A 194 20.72 7.72 0.10
N SER A 195 20.08 6.56 0.05
CA SER A 195 18.94 6.25 0.90
C SER A 195 19.37 5.20 1.93
N LEU A 196 18.98 5.42 3.18
CA LEU A 196 19.25 4.49 4.28
C LEU A 196 17.94 3.89 4.77
N LEU A 197 17.92 2.56 4.86
CA LEU A 197 16.88 1.80 5.54
C LEU A 197 17.45 1.25 6.83
N ILE A 198 16.70 1.35 7.92
CA ILE A 198 17.13 0.90 9.23
C ILE A 198 16.05 0.02 9.85
N ASN A 199 16.33 -1.27 9.99
CA ASN A 199 15.50 -2.25 10.71
C ASN A 199 16.38 -2.96 11.76
N ALA A 200 16.66 -2.26 12.86
CA ALA A 200 17.69 -2.67 13.81
C ALA A 200 17.13 -3.12 15.18
N GLY A 201 15.84 -3.42 15.29
CA GLY A 201 15.25 -3.68 16.59
C GLY A 201 15.34 -2.43 17.48
N ARG A 202 15.48 -2.64 18.78
CA ARG A 202 15.71 -1.58 19.78
C ARG A 202 16.98 -0.74 19.57
N GLN A 203 17.89 -1.14 18.67
CA GLN A 203 19.14 -0.40 18.39
C GLN A 203 18.94 0.75 17.40
N TRP A 204 17.77 0.87 16.76
CA TRP A 204 17.53 1.88 15.72
C TRP A 204 17.83 3.31 16.23
N PHE A 205 17.45 3.61 17.47
CA PHE A 205 17.59 4.95 18.04
C PHE A 205 19.07 5.33 18.18
N ASP A 206 19.87 4.46 18.78
CA ASP A 206 21.30 4.69 18.99
C ASP A 206 22.04 4.78 17.65
N ILE A 207 21.66 3.97 16.66
CA ILE A 207 22.23 4.01 15.31
C ILE A 207 21.91 5.34 14.63
N VAL A 208 20.65 5.79 14.61
CA VAL A 208 20.27 7.07 13.98
C VAL A 208 20.97 8.23 14.67
N LEU A 209 21.01 8.23 16.01
CA LEU A 209 21.71 9.25 16.80
C LEU A 209 23.21 9.28 16.48
N TRP A 210 23.83 8.11 16.32
CA TRP A 210 25.25 8.02 15.94
C TRP A 210 25.48 8.55 14.53
N LEU A 211 24.66 8.16 13.54
CA LEU A 211 24.73 8.66 12.16
C LEU A 211 24.58 10.19 12.10
N GLU A 212 23.66 10.74 12.90
CA GLU A 212 23.47 12.18 13.08
C GLU A 212 24.76 12.82 13.64
N SER A 213 25.32 12.28 14.73
CA SER A 213 26.51 12.83 15.40
C SER A 213 27.77 12.83 14.50
N LYS A 214 27.89 11.83 13.62
CA LYS A 214 28.99 11.70 12.65
C LYS A 214 28.75 12.47 11.36
N LYS A 215 27.64 13.22 11.27
CA LYS A 215 27.22 13.98 10.07
C LYS A 215 27.10 13.12 8.80
N ILE A 216 26.82 11.82 8.96
CA ILE A 216 26.57 10.90 7.84
C ILE A 216 25.24 11.23 7.17
N LEU A 217 24.23 11.64 7.95
CA LEU A 217 22.89 12.00 7.44
C LEU A 217 22.86 13.22 6.50
N LYS A 218 23.96 13.98 6.38
CA LYS A 218 24.07 15.11 5.44
C LYS A 218 23.95 14.69 3.97
N ASN A 219 24.43 13.49 3.64
CA ASN A 219 24.41 12.95 2.28
C ASN A 219 23.29 11.92 2.08
N VAL A 220 22.29 11.92 2.96
CA VAL A 220 21.16 10.99 2.93
C VAL A 220 19.92 11.74 2.47
N ASP A 221 19.37 11.34 1.32
CA ASP A 221 18.17 11.94 0.74
C ASP A 221 16.89 11.30 1.29
N GLN A 222 16.89 9.99 1.52
CA GLN A 222 15.77 9.26 2.13
C GLN A 222 16.26 8.46 3.34
N LEU A 223 15.54 8.59 4.44
CA LEU A 223 15.79 7.89 5.69
C LEU A 223 14.52 7.14 6.06
N ILE A 224 14.57 5.82 5.97
CA ILE A 224 13.45 4.93 6.26
C ILE A 224 13.83 4.10 7.48
N VAL A 225 13.05 4.19 8.55
CA VAL A 225 13.44 3.60 9.83
C VAL A 225 12.25 2.88 10.45
N LYS A 226 12.48 1.66 10.94
CA LYS A 226 11.54 0.98 11.83
C LYS A 226 11.78 1.44 13.26
N PHE A 227 10.87 2.26 13.75
CA PHE A 227 10.82 2.73 15.13
C PHE A 227 10.23 1.63 15.99
N GLU A 228 11.00 1.14 16.95
CA GLU A 228 10.60 0.12 17.92
C GLU A 228 11.12 0.51 19.30
N GLY A 229 10.25 0.65 20.30
CA GLY A 229 10.69 0.98 21.66
C GLY A 229 9.66 1.67 22.53
N ILE A 230 8.73 2.41 21.93
CA ILE A 230 7.59 2.99 22.65
C ILE A 230 6.55 1.91 22.97
N GLY A 231 6.02 1.89 24.20
CA GLY A 231 5.03 0.93 24.67
C GLY A 231 4.51 1.24 26.08
N ASN A 232 3.79 0.30 26.71
CA ASN A 232 3.19 0.49 28.05
C ASN A 232 4.21 0.86 29.15
N ALA A 233 5.46 0.42 29.02
CA ALA A 233 6.51 0.66 30.00
C ALA A 233 7.31 1.95 29.72
N SER A 234 6.96 2.71 28.67
CA SER A 234 7.68 3.91 28.27
C SER A 234 7.54 5.02 29.31
N SER A 235 8.68 5.49 29.78
CA SER A 235 8.83 6.59 30.69
C SER A 235 8.70 7.94 29.98
N HIS A 236 8.56 9.01 30.75
CA HIS A 236 8.69 10.38 30.26
C HIS A 236 9.98 10.60 29.44
N ALA A 237 11.10 10.04 29.89
CA ALA A 237 12.39 10.18 29.22
C ALA A 237 12.43 9.46 27.86
N ASP A 238 11.71 8.34 27.70
CA ASP A 238 11.63 7.62 26.41
C ASP A 238 10.97 8.49 25.34
N TYR A 239 9.78 9.02 25.64
CA TYR A 239 9.07 9.90 24.72
C TYR A 239 9.87 11.18 24.41
N VAL A 240 10.43 11.84 25.43
CA VAL A 240 11.20 13.07 25.21
C VAL A 240 12.38 12.80 24.28
N ARG A 241 13.15 11.72 24.49
CA ARG A 241 14.32 11.42 23.64
C ARG A 241 13.94 11.21 22.18
N GLU A 242 12.89 10.43 21.91
CA GLU A 242 12.43 10.17 20.53
C GLU A 242 11.85 11.42 19.87
N LEU A 243 11.03 12.21 20.58
CA LEU A 243 10.48 13.46 20.07
C LEU A 243 11.58 14.49 19.74
N LEU A 244 12.61 14.59 20.59
CA LEU A 244 13.74 15.48 20.31
C LEU A 244 14.56 14.99 19.11
N LEU A 245 14.74 13.67 18.93
CA LEU A 245 15.38 13.13 17.72
C LEU A 245 14.55 13.47 16.48
N LEU A 246 13.23 13.27 16.51
CA LEU A 246 12.33 13.62 15.41
C LEU A 246 12.39 15.12 15.07
N SER A 247 12.50 15.99 16.08
CA SER A 247 12.70 17.44 15.87
C SER A 247 14.01 17.72 15.14
N ARG A 248 15.12 17.11 15.58
CA ARG A 248 16.42 17.32 14.92
C ARG A 248 16.49 16.75 13.51
N LEU A 249 15.84 15.60 13.24
CA LEU A 249 15.70 15.08 11.88
C LEU A 249 14.91 16.04 10.99
N TYR A 250 13.85 16.65 11.53
CA TYR A 250 13.09 17.68 10.83
C TYR A 250 13.96 18.92 10.51
N ASP A 251 14.78 19.36 11.47
CA ASP A 251 15.71 20.49 11.31
C ASP A 251 16.84 20.18 10.33
N GLU A 252 17.32 18.93 10.32
CA GLU A 252 18.23 18.42 9.29
C GLU A 252 17.54 18.33 7.92
N GLY A 253 16.23 18.53 7.80
CA GLY A 253 15.49 18.69 6.55
C GLY A 253 14.68 17.47 6.11
N PHE A 254 14.58 16.43 6.95
CA PHE A 254 13.74 15.27 6.68
C PHE A 254 12.26 15.60 6.90
N ARG A 255 11.40 15.07 6.03
CA ARG A 255 9.94 15.17 6.08
C ARG A 255 9.34 13.78 5.91
N ILE A 256 8.35 13.45 6.76
CA ILE A 256 7.62 12.19 6.66
C ILE A 256 6.73 12.22 5.41
N PHE A 257 6.90 11.27 4.49
CA PHE A 257 6.07 11.13 3.30
C PHE A 257 5.14 9.90 3.34
N HIS A 258 5.47 8.93 4.19
CA HIS A 258 4.66 7.75 4.41
C HIS A 258 4.98 7.13 5.78
N LEU A 259 4.10 6.26 6.25
CA LEU A 259 4.29 5.44 7.44
C LEU A 259 3.59 4.10 7.25
N SER A 260 4.09 3.06 7.91
CA SER A 260 3.36 1.82 8.10
C SER A 260 3.22 1.54 9.59
N ARG A 261 2.01 1.20 10.02
CA ARG A 261 1.70 0.82 11.39
C ARG A 261 1.95 -0.67 11.52
N GLU A 262 2.83 -1.07 12.43
CA GLU A 262 3.07 -2.49 12.67
C GLU A 262 1.89 -3.10 13.41
N VAL A 263 1.34 -4.16 12.83
CA VAL A 263 0.17 -4.89 13.35
C VAL A 263 0.53 -6.09 14.22
N ASP A 264 1.82 -6.31 14.46
CA ASP A 264 2.26 -7.30 15.44
C ASP A 264 1.73 -6.91 16.83
N ARG A 265 1.05 -7.85 17.50
CA ARG A 265 0.45 -7.62 18.81
C ARG A 265 1.48 -7.22 19.88
N SER A 266 2.74 -7.60 19.70
CA SER A 266 3.85 -7.19 20.58
C SER A 266 4.13 -5.68 20.56
N CYS A 267 3.70 -4.99 19.50
CA CYS A 267 3.81 -3.54 19.36
C CYS A 267 2.62 -2.79 19.95
N TRP A 268 1.56 -3.48 20.39
CA TRP A 268 0.33 -2.84 20.82
C TRP A 268 0.34 -2.51 22.31
N TYR A 269 -0.15 -1.32 22.64
CA TYR A 269 -0.22 -0.86 24.03
C TYR A 269 -1.34 0.17 24.21
N ASN A 270 -1.65 0.55 25.45
CA ASN A 270 -2.78 1.43 25.75
C ASN A 270 -2.31 2.84 26.12
N VAL A 271 -2.92 3.85 25.49
CA VAL A 271 -2.74 5.27 25.82
C VAL A 271 -4.13 5.87 26.07
N ASP A 272 -4.36 6.34 27.29
CA ASP A 272 -5.63 6.95 27.72
C ASP A 272 -6.87 6.11 27.35
N GLY A 273 -6.79 4.78 27.53
CA GLY A 273 -7.88 3.84 27.22
C GLY A 273 -8.02 3.48 25.73
N ASN A 274 -7.18 4.02 24.85
CA ASN A 274 -7.16 3.68 23.43
C ASN A 274 -5.98 2.76 23.12
N LYS A 275 -6.22 1.73 22.32
CA LYS A 275 -5.18 0.83 21.86
C LYS A 275 -4.42 1.49 20.70
N VAL A 276 -3.10 1.59 20.82
CA VAL A 276 -2.22 2.17 19.80
C VAL A 276 -1.05 1.23 19.48
N THR A 277 -0.41 1.40 18.33
CA THR A 277 0.87 0.74 18.03
C THR A 277 2.03 1.63 18.45
N GLY A 278 3.02 1.07 19.11
CA GLY A 278 4.29 1.72 19.44
C GLY A 278 5.38 1.49 18.40
N CYS A 279 5.07 0.70 17.36
CA CYS A 279 6.01 0.39 16.29
C CYS A 279 5.53 0.97 14.97
N TYR A 280 6.42 1.70 14.31
CA TYR A 280 6.14 2.35 13.04
C TYR A 280 7.31 2.12 12.09
N VAL A 281 7.03 1.85 10.82
CA VAL A 281 8.00 2.15 9.78
C VAL A 281 7.74 3.57 9.32
N VAL A 282 8.71 4.46 9.49
CA VAL A 282 8.58 5.87 9.13
C VAL A 282 9.45 6.13 7.92
N TYR A 283 8.83 6.63 6.85
CA TYR A 283 9.49 6.91 5.59
C TYR A 283 9.70 8.42 5.47
N MET A 284 10.96 8.85 5.56
CA MET A 284 11.33 10.26 5.50
C MET A 284 12.18 10.56 4.28
N MET A 285 12.04 11.77 3.75
CA MET A 285 12.87 12.27 2.67
C MET A 285 13.18 13.75 2.85
N ARG A 286 14.29 14.21 2.27
CA ARG A 286 14.55 15.63 2.08
C ARG A 286 13.66 16.17 0.95
N CYS A 287 13.30 17.45 1.05
CA CYS A 287 12.59 18.12 -0.03
C CYS A 287 13.44 18.08 -1.32
N GLN A 288 12.97 17.34 -2.31
CA GLN A 288 13.62 17.16 -3.61
C GLN A 288 12.58 16.94 -4.70
N LYS A 289 12.98 17.17 -5.96
CA LYS A 289 12.12 16.91 -7.11
C LYS A 289 11.81 15.42 -7.23
N HIS A 290 10.52 15.09 -7.33
CA HIS A 290 10.03 13.72 -7.43
C HIS A 290 9.22 13.51 -8.72
N LEU A 291 8.99 12.24 -9.06
CA LEU A 291 8.06 11.90 -10.15
C LEU A 291 6.62 12.26 -9.75
N PRO A 292 5.78 12.67 -10.72
CA PRO A 292 4.37 12.96 -10.48
C PRO A 292 3.59 11.67 -10.15
N ALA A 293 2.34 11.84 -9.72
CA ALA A 293 1.44 10.72 -9.49
C ALA A 293 1.18 9.94 -10.78
N LEU A 294 0.93 8.64 -10.66
CA LEU A 294 0.43 7.81 -11.74
C LEU A 294 -0.98 8.27 -12.13
N THR A 295 -1.12 8.69 -13.38
CA THR A 295 -2.40 8.94 -14.02
C THR A 295 -2.80 7.73 -14.83
N LEU A 296 -4.00 7.21 -14.63
CA LEU A 296 -4.52 6.14 -15.47
C LEU A 296 -5.00 6.73 -16.80
N PRO A 297 -4.78 6.05 -17.94
CA PRO A 297 -5.40 6.42 -19.20
C PRO A 297 -6.93 6.44 -19.10
N PRO A 298 -7.63 7.06 -20.06
CA PRO A 298 -9.08 6.97 -20.18
C PRO A 298 -9.56 5.52 -20.14
N ALA A 299 -10.76 5.28 -19.59
CA ALA A 299 -11.31 3.95 -19.40
C ALA A 299 -11.34 3.10 -20.69
N SER A 300 -11.59 3.72 -21.85
CA SER A 300 -11.55 3.05 -23.17
C SER A 300 -10.18 2.46 -23.49
N ASP A 301 -9.12 3.19 -23.13
CA ASP A 301 -7.76 2.88 -23.53
C ASP A 301 -7.17 1.84 -22.58
N VAL A 302 -7.50 1.94 -21.29
CA VAL A 302 -7.14 0.97 -20.26
C VAL A 302 -7.63 -0.45 -20.62
N LEU A 303 -8.80 -0.57 -21.24
CA LEU A 303 -9.36 -1.87 -21.67
C LEU A 303 -8.50 -2.57 -22.73
N THR A 304 -7.62 -1.84 -23.42
CA THR A 304 -6.73 -2.37 -24.46
C THR A 304 -5.34 -2.75 -23.94
N ILE A 305 -5.02 -2.42 -22.68
CA ILE A 305 -3.71 -2.69 -22.09
C ILE A 305 -3.49 -4.22 -21.97
N PRO A 306 -2.33 -4.75 -22.40
CA PRO A 306 -2.00 -6.16 -22.24
C PRO A 306 -2.12 -6.62 -20.78
N ALA A 307 -2.63 -7.84 -20.56
CA ALA A 307 -3.00 -8.31 -19.22
C ALA A 307 -1.88 -8.23 -18.15
N ILE A 308 -0.63 -8.53 -18.52
CA ILE A 308 0.52 -8.47 -17.61
C ILE A 308 0.86 -7.01 -17.25
N GLU A 309 0.82 -6.12 -18.24
CA GLU A 309 1.06 -4.68 -18.04
C GLU A 309 -0.06 -4.08 -17.17
N ALA A 310 -1.31 -4.48 -17.42
CA ALA A 310 -2.46 -4.08 -16.60
C ALA A 310 -2.33 -4.59 -15.15
N ALA A 311 -1.85 -5.81 -14.93
CA ALA A 311 -1.60 -6.35 -13.59
C ALA A 311 -0.56 -5.51 -12.83
N LEU A 312 0.56 -5.23 -13.48
CA LEU A 312 1.65 -4.44 -12.92
C LEU A 312 1.22 -3.00 -12.61
N LEU A 313 0.49 -2.37 -13.52
CA LEU A 313 -0.07 -1.03 -13.31
C LEU A 313 -1.10 -1.04 -12.15
N PHE A 314 -1.99 -2.03 -12.11
CA PHE A 314 -2.98 -2.17 -11.05
C PHE A 314 -2.34 -2.30 -9.67
N HIS A 315 -1.33 -3.17 -9.51
CA HIS A 315 -0.67 -3.35 -8.21
C HIS A 315 0.26 -2.19 -7.81
N SER A 316 0.52 -1.25 -8.73
CA SER A 316 1.34 -0.07 -8.46
C SER A 316 0.50 1.18 -8.19
N TYR A 317 -0.68 1.27 -8.79
CA TYR A 317 -1.56 2.43 -8.70
C TYR A 317 -2.02 2.79 -7.27
N PRO A 318 -2.40 1.84 -6.38
CA PRO A 318 -2.74 2.15 -5.00
C PRO A 318 -1.63 2.90 -4.26
N PHE A 319 -0.37 2.60 -4.57
CA PHE A 319 0.77 3.25 -3.96
C PHE A 319 1.06 4.63 -4.55
N SER A 320 0.32 5.07 -5.58
CA SER A 320 0.45 6.41 -6.11
C SER A 320 -0.39 7.42 -5.33
N ALA A 321 0.19 8.10 -4.34
CA ALA A 321 -0.53 9.19 -3.67
C ALA A 321 -0.73 10.35 -4.66
N GLN A 322 -1.93 10.92 -4.70
CA GLN A 322 -2.33 11.94 -5.66
C GLN A 322 -2.70 13.26 -4.98
N VAL A 323 -3.03 13.21 -3.70
CA VAL A 323 -3.37 14.39 -2.91
C VAL A 323 -2.80 14.22 -1.50
N LEU A 324 -2.29 15.30 -0.94
CA LEU A 324 -1.78 15.32 0.43
C LEU A 324 -2.94 15.40 1.42
N CYS A 325 -2.99 14.45 2.35
CA CYS A 325 -3.67 14.62 3.63
C CYS A 325 -2.62 14.72 4.72
N ASN A 326 -2.56 15.85 5.42
CA ASN A 326 -1.52 16.09 6.42
C ASN A 326 -1.77 15.29 7.70
N ASP A 327 -3.02 15.20 8.14
CA ASP A 327 -3.40 14.51 9.38
C ASP A 327 -4.17 13.22 9.06
N VAL A 328 -3.47 12.09 8.94
CA VAL A 328 -4.07 10.78 8.70
C VAL A 328 -4.32 10.08 10.03
N VAL A 329 -5.58 9.89 10.41
CA VAL A 329 -5.93 9.25 11.69
C VAL A 329 -6.53 7.87 11.46
N ARG A 330 -6.01 6.87 12.16
CA ARG A 330 -6.62 5.54 12.24
C ARG A 330 -7.77 5.61 13.24
N ILE A 331 -8.96 5.20 12.83
CA ILE A 331 -10.19 5.13 13.63
C ILE A 331 -10.60 3.65 13.75
N GLY A 332 -10.93 3.18 14.95
CA GLY A 332 -11.23 1.77 15.23
C GLY A 332 -9.98 0.95 15.59
N GLY A 333 -9.92 -0.29 15.11
CA GLY A 333 -8.81 -1.21 15.34
C GLY A 333 -7.43 -0.69 14.88
N ILE A 334 -6.35 -1.23 15.47
CA ILE A 334 -4.98 -0.94 14.99
C ILE A 334 -4.72 -1.66 13.66
N ALA A 335 -5.13 -2.93 13.59
CA ALA A 335 -5.05 -3.77 12.41
C ALA A 335 -6.42 -3.82 11.74
N ASP A 336 -6.89 -5.01 11.39
CA ASP A 336 -8.24 -5.25 10.90
C ASP A 336 -9.32 -4.57 11.77
N GLY A 337 -10.39 -4.12 11.12
CA GLY A 337 -11.47 -3.33 11.73
C GLY A 337 -11.17 -1.83 11.90
N GLY A 338 -9.91 -1.40 11.79
CA GLY A 338 -9.56 0.03 11.74
C GLY A 338 -9.63 0.61 10.32
N TRP A 339 -9.81 1.92 10.21
CA TRP A 339 -9.81 2.64 8.92
C TRP A 339 -9.12 3.99 9.02
N ASP A 340 -8.33 4.35 8.00
CA ASP A 340 -7.69 5.67 7.92
C ASP A 340 -8.68 6.74 7.44
N VAL A 341 -8.74 7.86 8.16
CA VAL A 341 -9.58 9.02 7.84
C VAL A 341 -8.68 10.21 7.62
N CYS A 342 -8.92 10.98 6.56
CA CYS A 342 -8.26 12.26 6.41
C CYS A 342 -8.89 13.26 7.38
N ASN A 343 -8.09 13.69 8.36
CA ASN A 343 -8.49 14.62 9.41
C ASN A 343 -8.08 16.06 9.09
N ASP A 344 -7.65 16.38 7.86
CA ASP A 344 -7.45 17.77 7.45
C ASP A 344 -8.77 18.53 7.47
N THR A 345 -8.78 19.78 7.96
CA THR A 345 -10.01 20.58 8.16
C THR A 345 -10.88 20.67 6.91
N ALA A 346 -10.28 20.62 5.72
CA ALA A 346 -10.97 20.65 4.44
C ALA A 346 -11.85 19.41 4.15
N TYR A 347 -11.53 18.26 4.76
CA TYR A 347 -12.18 16.97 4.50
C TYR A 347 -12.71 16.27 5.75
N ARG A 348 -12.18 16.62 6.93
CA ARG A 348 -12.53 16.05 8.24
C ARG A 348 -14.04 15.95 8.43
N PRO A 349 -14.59 14.81 8.86
CA PRO A 349 -15.99 14.73 9.28
C PRO A 349 -16.30 15.79 10.36
N SER A 350 -17.29 16.65 10.15
CA SER A 350 -17.63 17.72 11.08
C SER A 350 -19.11 18.08 11.04
N SER A 351 -19.70 18.39 12.21
CA SER A 351 -21.08 18.86 12.49
C SER A 351 -22.18 18.31 11.57
N ASN A 352 -23.09 17.48 12.11
CA ASN A 352 -24.15 16.80 11.33
C ASN A 352 -23.60 15.95 10.18
N CYS A 353 -22.42 15.36 10.37
CA CYS A 353 -21.81 14.47 9.41
C CYS A 353 -22.55 13.13 9.34
N ILE A 354 -22.62 12.58 8.13
CA ILE A 354 -23.18 11.26 7.85
C ILE A 354 -22.06 10.33 7.42
N VAL A 355 -21.99 9.15 8.02
CA VAL A 355 -21.03 8.09 7.70
C VAL A 355 -21.76 6.82 7.33
N TYR A 356 -21.41 6.22 6.19
CA TYR A 356 -21.86 4.87 5.84
C TYR A 356 -20.70 3.88 5.99
N SER A 357 -20.97 2.73 6.59
CA SER A 357 -20.00 1.68 6.88
C SER A 357 -20.55 0.34 6.38
N PHE A 358 -20.07 -0.12 5.24
CA PHE A 358 -20.50 -1.39 4.64
C PHE A 358 -19.51 -2.50 4.94
N GLY A 359 -20.05 -3.66 5.35
CA GLY A 359 -19.32 -4.84 5.85
C GLY A 359 -18.57 -4.52 7.13
N ILE A 360 -19.31 -4.57 8.23
CA ILE A 360 -18.73 -4.33 9.56
C ILE A 360 -18.25 -5.63 10.20
N SER A 361 -18.72 -6.80 9.72
CA SER A 361 -18.53 -8.06 10.42
C SER A 361 -18.93 -7.90 11.90
N GLU A 362 -18.16 -8.43 12.83
CA GLU A 362 -18.39 -8.26 14.27
C GLU A 362 -17.57 -7.10 14.88
N ASP A 363 -16.93 -6.24 14.06
CA ASP A 363 -16.10 -5.14 14.55
C ASP A 363 -16.81 -3.78 14.43
N TRP A 364 -17.30 -3.30 15.58
CA TRP A 364 -17.97 -2.02 15.72
C TRP A 364 -17.04 -0.84 16.05
N THR A 365 -15.73 -1.09 16.20
CA THR A 365 -14.80 -0.12 16.78
C THR A 365 -14.66 1.13 15.91
N PHE A 366 -14.66 0.99 14.59
CA PHE A 366 -14.67 2.13 13.68
C PHE A 366 -15.95 2.96 13.81
N ASP A 367 -17.11 2.30 13.74
CA ASP A 367 -18.43 2.93 13.75
C ASP A 367 -18.69 3.70 15.05
N GLU A 368 -18.31 3.12 16.19
CA GLU A 368 -18.41 3.76 17.49
C GLU A 368 -17.40 4.91 17.63
N GLU A 369 -16.14 4.71 17.22
CA GLU A 369 -15.13 5.75 17.37
C GLU A 369 -15.41 6.95 16.47
N VAL A 370 -15.79 6.76 15.20
CA VAL A 370 -16.08 7.86 14.27
C VAL A 370 -17.28 8.68 14.78
N SER A 371 -18.30 8.00 15.32
CA SER A 371 -19.45 8.62 15.97
C SER A 371 -19.03 9.42 17.21
N ARG A 372 -18.27 8.81 18.13
CA ARG A 372 -17.82 9.47 19.37
C ARG A 372 -16.88 10.66 19.10
N ARG A 373 -15.97 10.52 18.14
CA ARG A 373 -14.90 11.47 17.86
C ARG A 373 -15.39 12.69 17.09
N TYR A 374 -16.29 12.51 16.14
CA TYR A 374 -16.77 13.58 15.26
C TYR A 374 -18.24 13.93 15.47
N GLY A 375 -18.98 13.13 16.24
CA GLY A 375 -20.41 13.32 16.50
C GLY A 375 -21.30 12.93 15.33
N CYS A 376 -20.84 12.09 14.40
CA CYS A 376 -21.55 11.74 13.18
C CYS A 376 -22.74 10.81 13.43
N GLU A 377 -23.75 10.90 12.57
CA GLU A 377 -24.74 9.87 12.35
C GLU A 377 -24.11 8.77 11.48
N VAL A 378 -24.11 7.53 11.98
CA VAL A 378 -23.44 6.39 11.35
C VAL A 378 -24.48 5.33 10.99
N HIS A 379 -24.46 4.90 9.73
CA HIS A 379 -25.23 3.75 9.25
C HIS A 379 -24.29 2.62 8.89
N SER A 380 -24.37 1.54 9.65
CA SER A 380 -23.61 0.32 9.49
C SER A 380 -24.46 -0.72 8.75
N PHE A 381 -23.88 -1.40 7.77
CA PHE A 381 -24.59 -2.29 6.87
C PHE A 381 -23.86 -3.62 6.75
N ASP A 382 -24.49 -4.72 7.11
CA ASP A 382 -23.92 -6.05 6.90
C ASP A 382 -25.01 -7.12 6.88
N PRO A 383 -25.25 -7.82 5.75
CA PRO A 383 -26.27 -8.86 5.72
C PRO A 383 -25.76 -10.21 6.23
N SER A 384 -24.47 -10.35 6.51
CA SER A 384 -23.81 -11.63 6.80
C SER A 384 -23.81 -12.01 8.28
N ILE A 385 -23.95 -11.03 9.19
CA ILE A 385 -23.78 -11.24 10.63
C ILE A 385 -25.04 -11.73 11.36
N GLY A 386 -26.16 -11.89 10.63
CA GLY A 386 -27.38 -12.50 11.17
C GLY A 386 -28.11 -11.67 12.24
N MET A 387 -27.84 -10.36 12.31
CA MET A 387 -28.55 -9.43 13.21
C MET A 387 -29.71 -8.75 12.47
N ASP A 388 -30.79 -8.41 13.17
CA ASP A 388 -31.87 -7.58 12.61
C ASP A 388 -31.50 -6.08 12.65
N ASP A 389 -32.20 -5.26 11.87
CA ASP A 389 -32.08 -3.80 11.93
C ASP A 389 -32.30 -3.30 13.37
N HIS A 390 -31.34 -2.53 13.89
CA HIS A 390 -31.44 -1.99 15.24
C HIS A 390 -30.59 -0.73 15.42
N LYS A 391 -30.86 -0.02 16.52
CA LYS A 391 -30.02 1.08 16.95
C LYS A 391 -28.91 0.54 17.85
N HIS A 392 -27.70 0.42 17.32
CA HIS A 392 -26.52 -0.11 18.03
C HIS A 392 -26.09 0.84 19.17
N SER A 393 -26.03 2.14 18.89
CA SER A 393 -25.71 3.17 19.91
C SER A 393 -26.45 4.48 19.63
N GLU A 394 -26.22 5.53 20.43
CA GLU A 394 -26.95 6.82 20.34
C GLU A 394 -27.01 7.38 18.91
N LYS A 395 -25.94 7.21 18.15
CA LYS A 395 -25.78 7.71 16.78
C LYS A 395 -25.32 6.66 15.77
N VAL A 396 -25.42 5.37 16.11
CA VAL A 396 -25.05 4.27 15.20
C VAL A 396 -26.28 3.39 14.99
N TRP A 397 -26.66 3.22 13.72
CA TRP A 397 -27.77 2.37 13.29
C TRP A 397 -27.23 1.24 12.43
N PHE A 398 -27.67 0.04 12.73
CA PHE A 398 -27.34 -1.15 11.96
C PHE A 398 -28.50 -1.53 11.03
N HIS A 399 -28.15 -1.94 9.82
CA HIS A 399 -29.06 -2.41 8.78
C HIS A 399 -28.58 -3.78 8.27
N ASN A 400 -29.44 -4.79 8.35
CA ASN A 400 -29.24 -6.10 7.73
C ASN A 400 -29.49 -5.99 6.22
N LEU A 401 -28.52 -5.38 5.55
CA LEU A 401 -28.63 -5.00 4.15
C LEU A 401 -27.24 -4.97 3.52
N GLY A 402 -27.08 -5.67 2.39
CA GLY A 402 -25.87 -5.61 1.59
C GLY A 402 -25.90 -4.50 0.54
N LEU A 403 -24.73 -4.04 0.15
CA LEU A 403 -24.54 -3.15 -1.00
C LEU A 403 -24.25 -3.96 -2.26
N TYR A 404 -24.96 -3.70 -3.35
CA TYR A 404 -24.71 -4.34 -4.64
C TYR A 404 -25.11 -3.43 -5.82
N ASN A 405 -25.07 -3.94 -7.05
CA ASN A 405 -25.45 -3.16 -8.25
C ASN A 405 -26.94 -3.20 -8.62
N TYR A 406 -27.78 -3.85 -7.82
CA TYR A 406 -29.24 -3.88 -7.97
C TYR A 406 -29.93 -3.99 -6.61
N ASP A 407 -31.22 -3.68 -6.59
CA ASP A 407 -32.09 -3.92 -5.44
C ASP A 407 -32.73 -5.31 -5.55
N GLY A 408 -32.65 -6.14 -4.51
CA GLY A 408 -33.23 -7.48 -4.53
C GLY A 408 -32.60 -8.44 -3.53
N MET A 409 -32.52 -9.71 -3.92
CA MET A 409 -31.89 -10.77 -3.14
C MET A 409 -30.62 -11.25 -3.86
N LEU A 410 -29.48 -11.18 -3.17
CA LEU A 410 -28.25 -11.85 -3.58
C LEU A 410 -28.08 -13.08 -2.69
N GLN A 411 -28.32 -14.27 -3.25
CA GLN A 411 -28.47 -15.51 -2.47
C GLN A 411 -29.57 -15.34 -1.41
N THR A 412 -29.22 -15.38 -0.12
CA THR A 412 -30.13 -15.19 1.01
C THR A 412 -30.12 -13.77 1.56
N TRP A 413 -29.26 -12.88 1.05
CA TRP A 413 -29.09 -11.53 1.57
C TRP A 413 -29.93 -10.53 0.79
N LYS A 414 -30.63 -9.67 1.53
CA LYS A 414 -31.25 -8.47 0.96
C LYS A 414 -30.12 -7.53 0.55
N VAL A 415 -30.13 -7.07 -0.69
CA VAL A 415 -29.16 -6.11 -1.21
C VAL A 415 -29.85 -4.93 -1.87
N MET A 416 -29.21 -3.77 -1.81
CA MET A 416 -29.66 -2.55 -2.48
C MET A 416 -28.49 -1.83 -3.12
N THR A 417 -28.81 -1.02 -4.13
CA THR A 417 -27.88 -0.05 -4.69
C THR A 417 -27.63 1.09 -3.72
N PHE A 418 -26.46 1.74 -3.84
CA PHE A 418 -26.13 2.89 -3.00
C PHE A 418 -27.16 4.02 -3.17
N ASP A 419 -27.60 4.28 -4.40
CA ASP A 419 -28.64 5.28 -4.71
C ASP A 419 -29.94 4.98 -3.95
N SER A 420 -30.43 3.74 -3.99
CA SER A 420 -31.62 3.33 -3.25
C SER A 420 -31.44 3.40 -1.73
N ILE A 421 -30.25 3.07 -1.20
CA ILE A 421 -29.95 3.20 0.24
C ILE A 421 -30.01 4.68 0.66
N THR A 422 -29.41 5.59 -0.12
CA THR A 422 -29.52 7.02 0.20
C THR A 422 -30.96 7.51 0.17
N LYS A 423 -31.81 7.01 -0.73
CA LYS A 423 -33.25 7.35 -0.75
C LYS A 423 -33.98 6.80 0.47
N MET A 424 -33.73 5.53 0.82
CA MET A 424 -34.32 4.85 1.97
C MET A 424 -34.06 5.61 3.27
N LEU A 425 -32.86 6.16 3.42
CA LEU A 425 -32.43 6.90 4.62
C LEU A 425 -32.70 8.41 4.54
N GLY A 426 -33.24 8.92 3.42
CA GLY A 426 -33.53 10.35 3.25
C GLY A 426 -32.29 11.22 2.94
N HIS A 427 -31.22 10.62 2.44
CA HIS A 427 -29.91 11.24 2.20
C HIS A 427 -29.58 11.53 0.73
N SER A 428 -30.54 11.44 -0.21
CA SER A 428 -30.30 11.54 -1.67
C SER A 428 -29.66 12.84 -2.17
N ASN A 429 -29.58 13.88 -1.34
CA ASN A 429 -28.89 15.14 -1.64
C ASN A 429 -28.01 15.63 -0.48
N SER A 430 -27.77 14.77 0.51
CA SER A 430 -26.92 15.07 1.65
C SER A 430 -25.47 14.74 1.29
N ILE A 431 -24.52 15.52 1.80
CA ILE A 431 -23.11 15.14 1.71
C ILE A 431 -22.85 14.04 2.72
N LEU A 432 -22.33 12.90 2.26
CA LEU A 432 -21.78 11.87 3.12
C LEU A 432 -20.31 12.19 3.35
N ASP A 433 -19.93 12.38 4.60
CA ASP A 433 -18.58 12.78 4.99
C ASP A 433 -17.58 11.65 4.79
N TYR A 434 -18.03 10.42 5.01
CA TYR A 434 -17.19 9.24 4.86
C TYR A 434 -18.04 8.04 4.45
N VAL A 435 -17.55 7.28 3.47
CA VAL A 435 -18.10 5.98 3.08
C VAL A 435 -16.97 4.96 3.19
N LYS A 436 -17.10 4.02 4.13
CA LYS A 436 -16.27 2.81 4.23
C LYS A 436 -16.97 1.68 3.46
N MET A 437 -16.22 0.93 2.67
CA MET A 437 -16.71 -0.21 1.92
C MET A 437 -15.74 -1.39 1.97
N ASP A 438 -16.17 -2.47 2.60
CA ASP A 438 -15.50 -3.77 2.61
C ASP A 438 -16.60 -4.83 2.44
N ILE A 439 -16.81 -5.34 1.23
CA ILE A 439 -18.02 -6.12 0.90
C ILE A 439 -17.71 -7.33 0.02
N GLU A 440 -16.52 -7.89 0.18
CA GLU A 440 -16.10 -9.20 -0.34
C GLU A 440 -16.42 -9.38 -1.84
N LEU A 441 -15.67 -8.67 -2.70
CA LEU A 441 -15.79 -8.63 -4.17
C LEU A 441 -16.98 -7.84 -4.72
N SER A 442 -17.97 -7.51 -3.89
CA SER A 442 -19.11 -6.69 -4.30
C SER A 442 -18.74 -5.22 -4.51
N GLU A 443 -17.51 -4.80 -4.22
CA GLU A 443 -17.04 -3.43 -4.44
C GLU A 443 -17.09 -3.06 -5.92
N TRP A 444 -16.62 -3.96 -6.79
CA TRP A 444 -16.56 -3.70 -8.23
C TRP A 444 -17.91 -3.41 -8.87
N PRO A 445 -18.93 -4.29 -8.76
CA PRO A 445 -20.25 -4.00 -9.31
C PRO A 445 -20.90 -2.78 -8.63
N SER A 446 -20.72 -2.59 -7.33
CA SER A 446 -21.28 -1.45 -6.59
C SER A 446 -20.69 -0.12 -7.05
N LEU A 447 -19.37 0.00 -7.16
CA LEU A 447 -18.70 1.20 -7.65
C LEU A 447 -19.13 1.56 -9.07
N VAL A 448 -19.28 0.57 -9.96
CA VAL A 448 -19.80 0.80 -11.32
C VAL A 448 -21.20 1.40 -11.28
N GLN A 449 -22.09 0.88 -10.43
CA GLN A 449 -23.44 1.40 -10.27
C GLN A 449 -23.46 2.81 -9.65
N MET A 450 -22.61 3.05 -8.65
CA MET A 450 -22.48 4.35 -8.00
C MET A 450 -21.98 5.43 -8.96
N MET A 451 -21.07 5.08 -9.87
CA MET A 451 -20.61 5.97 -10.94
C MET A 451 -21.71 6.23 -11.97
N SER A 452 -22.44 5.19 -12.41
CA SER A 452 -23.47 5.33 -13.45
C SER A 452 -24.66 6.18 -13.01
N THR A 453 -24.99 6.17 -11.72
CA THR A 453 -26.04 7.01 -11.12
C THR A 453 -25.55 8.39 -10.70
N GLY A 454 -24.24 8.61 -10.64
CA GLY A 454 -23.63 9.88 -10.24
C GLY A 454 -23.74 10.22 -8.75
N VAL A 455 -24.14 9.26 -7.90
CA VAL A 455 -24.31 9.46 -6.45
C VAL A 455 -23.01 9.76 -5.73
N LEU A 456 -21.87 9.33 -6.28
CA LEU A 456 -20.53 9.61 -5.74
C LEU A 456 -20.20 11.10 -5.64
N LYS A 457 -20.90 11.98 -6.38
CA LYS A 457 -20.70 13.43 -6.28
C LYS A 457 -21.05 14.00 -4.90
N TYR A 458 -21.76 13.23 -4.06
CA TYR A 458 -22.11 13.60 -2.68
C TYR A 458 -21.20 12.94 -1.62
N VAL A 459 -20.22 12.13 -2.02
CA VAL A 459 -19.31 11.43 -1.09
C VAL A 459 -18.00 12.21 -0.99
N ARG A 460 -17.68 12.70 0.21
CA ARG A 460 -16.50 13.53 0.49
C ARG A 460 -15.22 12.71 0.63
N GLN A 461 -15.28 11.63 1.41
CA GLN A 461 -14.21 10.64 1.55
C GLN A 461 -14.76 9.26 1.24
N LEU A 462 -14.02 8.48 0.45
CA LEU A 462 -14.37 7.11 0.10
C LEU A 462 -13.19 6.23 0.47
N ALA A 463 -13.43 5.21 1.28
CA ALA A 463 -12.44 4.19 1.63
C ALA A 463 -12.99 2.83 1.22
N VAL A 464 -12.18 2.07 0.48
CA VAL A 464 -12.61 0.79 -0.09
C VAL A 464 -11.52 -0.24 0.15
N GLU A 465 -11.87 -1.39 0.73
CA GLU A 465 -11.07 -2.59 0.63
C GLU A 465 -11.42 -3.30 -0.69
N ILE A 466 -10.54 -3.18 -1.69
CA ILE A 466 -10.78 -3.79 -3.00
C ILE A 466 -10.29 -5.24 -3.02
N HIS A 467 -11.22 -6.16 -3.26
CA HIS A 467 -10.95 -7.58 -3.34
C HIS A 467 -10.60 -8.06 -4.76
N LEU A 468 -9.69 -9.03 -4.85
CA LEU A 468 -9.35 -9.75 -6.08
C LEU A 468 -9.62 -11.24 -5.92
N GLU A 469 -10.29 -11.82 -6.93
CA GLU A 469 -10.54 -13.25 -7.02
C GLU A 469 -9.24 -14.05 -7.20
N THR A 470 -8.27 -13.45 -7.89
CA THR A 470 -6.95 -14.00 -8.19
C THR A 470 -6.01 -12.86 -8.58
N VAL A 471 -4.70 -13.10 -8.50
CA VAL A 471 -3.68 -12.13 -8.97
C VAL A 471 -3.08 -12.48 -10.34
N ASN A 472 -3.48 -13.62 -10.89
CA ASN A 472 -2.96 -14.12 -12.17
C ASN A 472 -4.05 -14.03 -13.27
N SER A 473 -3.97 -14.89 -14.29
CA SER A 473 -5.00 -14.97 -15.32
C SER A 473 -6.39 -15.10 -14.69
N GLY A 474 -7.32 -14.24 -15.11
CA GLY A 474 -8.68 -14.18 -14.57
C GLY A 474 -8.97 -12.98 -13.68
N ALA A 475 -7.97 -12.22 -13.22
CA ALA A 475 -8.16 -11.04 -12.37
C ALA A 475 -8.86 -9.85 -13.06
N ARG A 476 -9.01 -9.88 -14.39
CA ARG A 476 -9.66 -8.82 -15.20
C ARG A 476 -9.12 -7.40 -14.91
N TYR A 477 -7.80 -7.27 -14.75
CA TYR A 477 -7.15 -5.99 -14.44
C TYR A 477 -7.56 -4.81 -15.33
N PRO A 478 -7.71 -4.94 -16.67
CA PRO A 478 -8.18 -3.82 -17.49
C PRO A 478 -9.55 -3.27 -17.06
N MET A 479 -10.47 -4.14 -16.63
CA MET A 479 -11.79 -3.73 -16.12
C MET A 479 -11.67 -3.05 -14.75
N LYS A 480 -10.83 -3.57 -13.85
CA LYS A 480 -10.63 -2.99 -12.52
C LYS A 480 -9.92 -1.62 -12.61
N LEU A 481 -8.92 -1.50 -13.48
CA LEU A 481 -8.26 -0.22 -13.79
C LEU A 481 -9.23 0.78 -14.44
N SER A 482 -10.19 0.34 -15.27
CA SER A 482 -11.17 1.25 -15.86
C SER A 482 -12.13 1.83 -14.81
N VAL A 483 -12.45 1.08 -13.75
CA VAL A 483 -13.19 1.59 -12.58
C VAL A 483 -12.37 2.63 -11.83
N LEU A 484 -11.09 2.34 -11.54
CA LEU A 484 -10.19 3.29 -10.87
C LEU A 484 -9.98 4.58 -11.67
N SER A 485 -9.85 4.48 -12.99
CA SER A 485 -9.77 5.64 -13.90
C SER A 485 -11.04 6.49 -13.85
N GLN A 486 -12.21 5.86 -13.81
CA GLN A 486 -13.49 6.58 -13.69
C GLN A 486 -13.68 7.25 -12.31
N LEU A 487 -13.21 6.63 -11.22
CA LEU A 487 -13.16 7.27 -9.90
C LEU A 487 -12.27 8.52 -9.92
N ALA A 488 -11.07 8.41 -10.51
CA ALA A 488 -10.13 9.52 -10.63
C ALA A 488 -10.75 10.72 -11.38
N THR A 489 -11.33 10.46 -12.56
CA THR A 489 -12.03 11.49 -13.36
C THR A 489 -13.29 12.05 -12.67
N SER A 490 -13.92 11.26 -11.79
CA SER A 490 -15.04 11.72 -10.97
C SER A 490 -14.62 12.68 -9.83
N GLY A 491 -13.32 12.80 -9.55
CA GLY A 491 -12.76 13.72 -8.56
C GLY A 491 -12.13 13.04 -7.35
N PHE A 492 -12.13 11.70 -7.30
CA PHE A 492 -11.52 10.94 -6.21
C PHE A 492 -10.02 10.77 -6.43
N GLN A 493 -9.22 11.32 -5.52
CA GLN A 493 -7.77 11.24 -5.55
C GLN A 493 -7.28 10.45 -4.34
N ILE A 494 -6.35 9.52 -4.55
CA ILE A 494 -5.78 8.67 -3.49
C ILE A 494 -4.94 9.54 -2.56
N PHE A 495 -5.25 9.54 -1.26
CA PHE A 495 -4.38 10.15 -0.24
C PHE A 495 -3.61 9.11 0.57
N TRP A 496 -4.15 7.89 0.66
CA TRP A 496 -3.56 6.81 1.42
C TRP A 496 -3.94 5.45 0.84
N ALA A 497 -3.07 4.46 0.99
CA ALA A 497 -3.38 3.07 0.68
C ALA A 497 -2.34 2.15 1.32
N HIS A 498 -2.75 0.92 1.62
CA HIS A 498 -1.84 -0.15 2.01
C HIS A 498 -2.40 -1.51 1.57
N PRO A 499 -1.53 -2.53 1.41
CA PRO A 499 -2.02 -3.90 1.29
C PRO A 499 -2.75 -4.27 2.59
N ASN A 500 -3.81 -5.07 2.48
CA ASN A 500 -4.36 -5.77 3.63
C ASN A 500 -3.27 -6.69 4.20
N GLN A 501 -3.04 -6.61 5.51
CA GLN A 501 -1.90 -7.25 6.19
C GLN A 501 -2.23 -8.63 6.76
N VAL A 502 -3.42 -9.18 6.47
CA VAL A 502 -3.82 -10.52 6.92
C VAL A 502 -2.96 -11.59 6.27
N ILE A 503 -2.44 -12.50 7.10
CA ILE A 503 -1.66 -13.65 6.66
C ILE A 503 -2.50 -14.49 5.72
N GLY A 504 -1.98 -14.75 4.51
CA GLY A 504 -2.67 -15.54 3.50
C GLY A 504 -3.32 -14.73 2.38
N ASN A 505 -3.29 -13.39 2.42
CA ASN A 505 -3.72 -12.54 1.30
C ASN A 505 -2.61 -12.31 0.25
N SER A 506 -1.35 -12.56 0.61
CA SER A 506 -0.23 -12.44 -0.34
C SER A 506 -0.26 -13.53 -1.42
N ARG A 507 0.00 -13.16 -2.67
CA ARG A 507 0.08 -14.06 -3.84
C ARG A 507 1.25 -13.67 -4.73
N VAL A 508 1.72 -14.62 -5.53
CA VAL A 508 2.79 -14.38 -6.52
C VAL A 508 2.17 -14.23 -7.91
N ILE A 509 2.53 -13.15 -8.61
CA ILE A 509 2.27 -13.04 -10.05
C ILE A 509 3.29 -13.92 -10.76
N TYR A 510 2.84 -15.00 -11.40
CA TYR A 510 3.76 -16.04 -11.92
C TYR A 510 4.76 -15.52 -12.94
N ASN A 511 4.33 -14.53 -13.74
CA ASN A 511 5.07 -13.92 -14.83
C ASN A 511 6.20 -13.02 -14.35
N THR A 512 5.99 -12.28 -13.26
CA THR A 512 6.94 -11.26 -12.76
C THR A 512 7.62 -11.66 -11.45
N LYS A 513 7.16 -12.75 -10.82
CA LYS A 513 7.56 -13.20 -9.48
C LYS A 513 7.30 -12.19 -8.36
N LYS A 514 6.62 -11.09 -8.65
CA LYS A 514 6.28 -10.08 -7.65
C LYS A 514 5.26 -10.66 -6.66
N VAL A 515 5.55 -10.50 -5.37
CA VAL A 515 4.61 -10.81 -4.30
C VAL A 515 3.68 -9.61 -4.11
N VAL A 516 2.42 -9.80 -4.42
CA VAL A 516 1.33 -8.82 -4.31
C VAL A 516 0.27 -9.33 -3.34
N THR A 517 -0.82 -8.59 -3.15
CA THR A 517 -1.96 -9.01 -2.32
C THR A 517 -3.22 -9.11 -3.17
N VAL A 518 -4.18 -9.93 -2.72
CA VAL A 518 -5.53 -9.95 -3.26
C VAL A 518 -6.42 -8.83 -2.72
N CYS A 519 -6.03 -8.14 -1.65
CA CYS A 519 -6.83 -7.10 -1.02
C CYS A 519 -6.00 -5.85 -0.72
N TYR A 520 -6.50 -4.68 -1.11
CA TYR A 520 -5.92 -3.38 -0.77
C TYR A 520 -6.97 -2.49 -0.13
N GLU A 521 -6.63 -1.86 0.99
CA GLU A 521 -7.39 -0.71 1.50
C GLU A 521 -6.90 0.55 0.76
N ILE A 522 -7.81 1.21 0.04
CA ILE A 522 -7.51 2.44 -0.71
C ILE A 522 -8.44 3.56 -0.23
N TYR A 523 -7.83 4.70 0.07
CA TYR A 523 -8.49 5.84 0.66
C TYR A 523 -8.42 7.06 -0.25
N PHE A 524 -9.60 7.58 -0.59
CA PHE A 524 -9.78 8.64 -1.56
C PHE A 524 -10.40 9.90 -0.94
N LEU A 525 -9.93 11.06 -1.41
CA LEU A 525 -10.59 12.34 -1.20
C LEU A 525 -11.30 12.78 -2.47
N ASN A 526 -12.54 13.21 -2.35
CA ASN A 526 -13.23 13.90 -3.43
C ASN A 526 -12.81 15.38 -3.45
N THR A 527 -11.87 15.73 -4.33
CA THR A 527 -11.30 17.08 -4.40
C THR A 527 -12.32 18.14 -4.83
N LYS A 528 -13.47 17.74 -5.39
CA LYS A 528 -14.59 18.62 -5.75
C LYS A 528 -15.45 19.02 -4.54
N LEU A 529 -15.31 18.34 -3.40
CA LEU A 529 -16.10 18.60 -2.19
C LEU A 529 -15.31 19.27 -1.07
N LYS A 530 -14.12 19.82 -1.35
CA LYS A 530 -13.29 20.52 -0.34
C LYS A 530 -14.10 21.60 0.41
N ARG A 531 -14.10 21.60 1.75
CA ARG A 531 -14.67 22.73 2.53
C ARG A 531 -13.83 23.98 2.29
N GLN A 532 -14.50 25.12 2.11
CA GLN A 532 -13.82 26.42 2.15
C GLN A 532 -13.32 26.65 3.59
N GLN A 533 -12.06 27.10 3.71
CA GLN A 533 -11.43 27.40 4.99
C GLN A 533 -11.91 28.72 5.55
#